data_AF-A0A2E9TXI3-F1
#
_entry.id   AF-A0A2E9TXI3-F1
#
_cell.length_a   1.000
_cell.length_b   1.000
_cell.length_c   1.000
_cell.angle_alpha   90.00
_cell.angle_beta   90.00
_cell.angle_gamma   90.00
#
_symmetry.space_group_name_H-M   'P 1'
#
loop_
_entity.id
_entity.type
_entity.pdbx_description
1 polymer ?
#
loop_
_entity_poly.entity_id
_entity_poly.type
_entity_poly.pdbx_seq_one_letter_code
_entity_poly.pdbx_strand_id
1 'polypeptide(L)' 'MNRHQLLKDLNQLNPGLMSTNELRETHEILWELIIEKESEENQTDIMISEIEQIRSAVKKILAERVKRQMDEGGPRGA' A
#
# COMPACT_ATOMS: atom_id res chain seq x y z
N MET A 1 -4.97 5.53 -10.90
CA MET A 1 -3.72 4.84 -11.34
C MET A 1 -4.07 3.47 -11.93
N ASN A 2 -3.34 2.95 -12.93
CA ASN A 2 -3.62 1.61 -13.49
C ASN A 2 -3.02 0.52 -12.59
N ARG A 3 -3.83 -0.47 -12.19
CA ARG A 3 -3.46 -1.60 -11.32
C ARG A 3 -2.23 -2.38 -11.80
N HIS A 4 -2.12 -2.63 -13.11
CA HIS A 4 -1.00 -3.36 -13.70
C HIS A 4 0.30 -2.55 -13.68
N GLN A 5 0.19 -1.22 -13.82
CA GLN A 5 1.33 -0.32 -13.74
C GLN A 5 1.82 -0.20 -12.30
N LEU A 6 0.91 -0.10 -11.34
CA LEU A 6 1.21 -0.07 -9.90
C LEU A 6 1.99 -1.31 -9.44
N LEU A 7 1.66 -2.50 -9.95
CA LEU A 7 2.41 -3.72 -9.64
C LEU A 7 3.83 -3.71 -10.23
N LYS A 8 4.01 -3.19 -11.45
CA LYS A 8 5.34 -3.06 -12.07
C LYS A 8 6.23 -2.07 -11.33
N ASP A 9 5.63 -0.97 -10.87
CA ASP A 9 6.34 0.12 -10.22
C ASP A 9 6.32 0.00 -8.69
N LEU A 10 5.88 -1.14 -8.14
CA LEU A 10 5.69 -1.34 -6.71
C LEU A 10 6.97 -1.03 -5.90
N ASN A 11 8.12 -1.42 -6.43
CA ASN A 11 9.43 -1.17 -5.83
C ASN A 11 9.91 0.28 -5.97
N GLN A 12 9.31 1.05 -6.88
CA GLN A 12 9.62 2.45 -7.15
C GLN A 12 8.63 3.41 -6.46
N LEU A 13 7.59 2.88 -5.80
CA LEU A 13 6.66 3.69 -5.04
C LEU A 13 7.38 4.52 -3.99
N ASN A 14 7.17 5.82 -4.05
CA ASN A 14 7.64 6.77 -3.06
C ASN A 14 6.42 7.45 -2.41
N PRO A 15 5.92 6.91 -1.28
CA PRO A 15 4.77 7.47 -0.58
C PRO A 15 4.92 8.95 -0.20
N GLY A 16 6.15 9.40 0.06
CA GLY A 16 6.44 10.80 0.44
C GLY A 16 6.14 11.81 -0.67
N LEU A 17 6.07 11.38 -1.93
CA LEU A 17 5.74 12.25 -3.08
C LEU A 17 4.26 12.20 -3.47
N MET A 18 3.48 11.30 -2.87
CA MET A 18 2.06 11.13 -3.16
C MET A 18 1.22 12.11 -2.34
N SER A 19 0.13 12.61 -2.88
CA SER A 19 -0.91 13.31 -2.11
C SER A 19 -1.65 12.36 -1.16
N THR A 20 -2.39 12.91 -0.20
CA THR A 20 -3.18 12.10 0.75
C THR A 20 -4.23 11.25 0.05
N ASN A 21 -4.85 11.77 -1.01
CA ASN A 21 -5.80 11.00 -1.83
C ASN A 21 -5.09 9.87 -2.58
N GLU A 22 -3.94 10.14 -3.20
CA GLU A 22 -3.16 9.10 -3.90
C GLU A 22 -2.68 8.00 -2.94
N LEU A 23 -2.27 8.36 -1.72
CA LEU A 23 -1.93 7.37 -0.69
C LEU A 23 -3.12 6.48 -0.32
N ARG A 24 -4.32 7.07 -0.22
CA ARG A 24 -5.54 6.33 0.08
C ARG A 24 -5.93 5.39 -1.06
N GLU A 25 -6.01 5.91 -2.28
CA GLU A 25 -6.35 5.13 -3.47
C GLU A 25 -5.34 3.99 -3.67
N THR A 26 -4.04 4.27 -3.56
CA THR A 26 -3.00 3.27 -3.73
C THR A 26 -3.11 2.18 -2.65
N HIS A 27 -3.39 2.57 -1.40
CA HIS A 27 -3.64 1.61 -0.33
C HIS A 27 -4.83 0.69 -0.63
N GLU A 28 -5.97 1.24 -1.04
CA GLU A 28 -7.18 0.48 -1.36
C GLU A 28 -6.91 -0.53 -2.49
N ILE A 29 -6.26 -0.09 -3.58
CA ILE A 29 -5.92 -0.97 -4.72
C ILE A 29 -4.97 -2.10 -4.31
N LEU A 30 -3.93 -1.80 -3.52
CA LEU A 30 -2.99 -2.83 -3.06
C LEU A 30 -3.63 -3.82 -2.08
N TRP A 31 -4.59 -3.36 -1.28
CA TRP A 31 -5.32 -4.23 -0.36
C TRP A 31 -6.25 -5.20 -1.11
N GLU A 32 -6.99 -4.71 -2.11
CA GLU A 32 -7.79 -5.55 -3.00
C GLU A 32 -6.94 -6.60 -3.73
N LEU A 33 -5.74 -6.22 -4.18
CA LEU A 33 -4.77 -7.15 -4.78
C LEU A 33 -4.35 -8.29 -3.84
N ILE A 34 -4.13 -8.00 -2.56
CA ILE A 34 -3.81 -9.02 -1.58
C ILE A 34 -4.99 -9.97 -1.42
N ILE A 35 -6.21 -9.43 -1.21
CA ILE A 35 -7.41 -10.25 -1.00
C ILE A 35 -7.65 -11.19 -2.19
N GLU A 36 -7.55 -10.68 -3.42
CA GLU A 36 -7.74 -11.49 -4.62
C GLU A 36 -6.72 -12.63 -4.69
N LYS A 37 -5.43 -12.33 -4.53
CA LYS A 37 -4.36 -13.35 -4.57
C LYS A 37 -4.42 -14.35 -3.41
N GLU A 38 -4.92 -13.92 -2.25
CA GLU A 38 -5.12 -14.80 -1.10
C GLU A 38 -6.34 -15.71 -1.23
N SER A 39 -7.31 -15.32 -2.07
CA SER A 39 -8.52 -16.11 -2.33
C SER A 39 -8.31 -17.18 -3.39
N GLU A 40 -7.17 -17.20 -4.07
CA GLU A 40 -6.82 -18.23 -5.05
C GLU A 40 -6.52 -19.57 -4.35
N GLU A 41 -7.23 -20.63 -4.77
CA GLU A 41 -7.20 -21.95 -4.13
C GLU A 41 -5.83 -22.66 -4.23
N ASN A 42 -5.04 -22.35 -5.26
CA ASN A 42 -3.74 -22.96 -5.53
C ASN A 42 -2.61 -21.93 -5.39
N GLN A 43 -2.30 -21.56 -4.16
CA GLN A 43 -1.17 -20.66 -3.90
C GLN A 43 0.16 -21.33 -4.22
N THR A 44 0.96 -20.66 -5.05
CA THR A 44 2.35 -21.05 -5.33
C THR A 44 3.32 -20.21 -4.50
N ASP A 45 4.54 -20.69 -4.27
CA ASP A 45 5.59 -19.92 -3.59
C ASP A 45 5.85 -18.55 -4.26
N ILE A 46 5.70 -18.48 -5.59
CA ILE A 46 5.81 -17.24 -6.37
C ILE A 46 4.70 -16.27 -5.97
N MET A 47 3.44 -16.72 -5.91
CA MET A 47 2.33 -15.88 -5.46
C MET A 47 2.50 -15.41 -4.02
N ILE A 48 2.99 -16.27 -3.12
CA ILE A 48 3.27 -15.89 -1.73
C ILE A 48 4.31 -14.76 -1.71
N SER A 49 5.40 -14.90 -2.45
CA SER A 49 6.41 -13.85 -2.59
C SER A 49 5.83 -12.55 -3.15
N GLU A 50 4.94 -12.60 -4.14
CA GLU A 50 4.27 -11.41 -4.67
C GLU A 50 3.37 -10.74 -3.64
N ILE A 51 2.58 -11.52 -2.89
CA ILE A 51 1.73 -11.01 -1.79
C ILE A 51 2.60 -10.31 -0.73
N GLU A 52 3.75 -10.90 -0.37
CA GLU A 52 4.68 -10.29 0.59
C GLU A 52 5.27 -8.97 0.09
N GLN A 53 5.60 -8.87 -1.19
CA GLN A 53 6.04 -7.62 -1.80
C GLN A 53 4.94 -6.55 -1.72
N ILE A 54 3.70 -6.91 -2.08
CA ILE A 54 2.55 -6.00 -2.00
C ILE A 54 2.31 -5.54 -0.55
N ARG A 55 2.37 -6.45 0.42
CA ARG A 55 2.27 -6.13 1.86
C ARG A 55 3.37 -5.18 2.32
N SER A 56 4.59 -5.34 1.83
CA SER A 56 5.70 -4.43 2.13
C SER A 56 5.41 -3.01 1.63
N ALA A 57 4.87 -2.87 0.42
CA ALA A 57 4.46 -1.58 -0.13
C ALA A 57 3.31 -0.95 0.68
N VAL A 58 2.29 -1.75 1.05
CA VAL A 58 1.19 -1.30 1.91
C VAL A 58 1.71 -0.75 3.24
N LYS A 59 2.66 -1.44 3.89
CA LYS A 59 3.28 -0.95 5.14
C LYS A 59 3.92 0.42 4.98
N LYS A 60 4.63 0.66 3.87
CA LYS A 60 5.25 1.97 3.58
C LYS A 60 4.20 3.07 3.39
N ILE A 61 3.13 2.79 2.66
CA ILE A 61 2.03 3.73 2.44
C ILE A 61 1.32 4.07 3.75
N LEU A 62 1.03 3.05 4.58
CA LEU A 62 0.40 3.26 5.88
C LEU A 62 1.28 4.08 6.82
N ALA A 63 2.59 3.82 6.86
CA ALA A 63 3.51 4.60 7.66
C ALA A 63 3.49 6.09 7.29
N GLU A 64 3.48 6.41 5.99
CA GLU A 64 3.39 7.79 5.52
C GLU A 64 2.03 8.43 5.86
N ARG A 65 0.92 7.69 5.70
CA ARG A 65 -0.42 8.17 6.09
C ARG A 65 -0.51 8.47 7.58
N VAL A 66 0.03 7.60 8.42
CA VAL A 66 0.06 7.78 9.88
C VAL A 66 0.93 8.98 10.26
N LYS A 67 2.11 9.14 9.64
CA LYS A 67 2.97 10.29 9.83
C LYS A 67 2.24 11.61 9.54
N ARG A 68 1.50 11.68 8.42
CA ARG A 68 0.72 12.88 8.08
C ARG A 68 -0.41 13.16 9.06
N GLN A 69 -1.06 12.13 9.59
CA GLN A 69 -2.05 12.31 10.66
C GLN A 69 -1.43 12.85 11.95
N MET A 70 -0.20 12.44 12.27
CA MET A 70 0.55 13.01 13.40
C MET A 70 0.97 14.46 13.13
N ASP A 71 1.38 14.79 11.91
CA ASP A 71 1.79 16.14 11.52
C ASP A 71 0.58 17.11 11.43
N GLU A 72 -0.59 16.65 10.98
CA GLU A 72 -1.83 17.43 10.87
C GLU A 72 -2.64 17.48 12.19
N GLY A 73 -2.39 16.56 13.11
CA GLY A 73 -3.24 16.28 14.26
C GLY A 73 -2.51 15.88 15.54
N GLY A 74 -1.27 16.35 15.76
CA GLY A 74 -0.59 16.21 17.05
C GLY A 74 -1.53 16.61 18.21
N PRO A 75 -1.43 15.96 19.39
CA PRO A 75 -2.40 16.17 20.46
C PRO A 75 -2.52 17.65 20.73
N ARG A 76 -3.73 18.20 20.54
CA ARG A 76 -4.13 19.42 21.24
C ARG A 76 -4.24 19.05 22.73
N GLY A 77 -3.09 18.80 23.35
CA GLY A 77 -2.94 18.75 24.78
C GLY A 77 -3.00 20.17 25.29
N ALA A 78 -4.20 20.60 25.62
CA ALA A 78 -4.49 21.73 26.50
C ALA A 78 -5.41 21.22 27.60
#